data_AF-A0A0S8CTC1-F1
#
_entry.id   AF-A0A0S8CTC1-F1
#
_cell.length_a   1.000
_cell.length_b   1.000
_cell.length_c   1.000
_cell.angle_alpha   90.00
_cell.angle_beta   90.00
_cell.angle_gamma   90.00
#
_symmetry.space_group_name_H-M   'P 1'
#
loop_
_entity.id
_entity.type
_entity.pdbx_description
1 polymer ?
#
loop_
_entity_poly.entity_id
_entity_poly.type
_entity_poly.pdbx_seq_one_letter_code
_entity_poly.pdbx_strand_id
1 'polypeptide(L)'
;INLGFCGNPDAEEHVTAIQERIFHRHHEVGLNLGYIPDDDFYYAFPVGLSYTYSFNDHLSWEVVRAQMALNTEKDLKDNLESNFGVTPQEFSEPKYFIHSHLVFKPSYGKDALWNRGVINHETYLFLGGGMVNYERDYSYGSSDSENAPSVSFGFGRKYFLNQNLCLNLEVRDTVTFKDDKTENNIWFGVSFGFRFNLSPRKTDQDSTVELLNHYLRDRDNE
;
A
#
# COMPACT_ATOMS: atom_id res chain seq x y z
N ILE A 1 -20.10 -6.16 31.69
CA ILE A 1 -19.11 -7.25 31.63
C ILE A 1 -19.77 -8.50 32.17
N ASN A 2 -19.66 -9.58 31.39
CA ASN A 2 -20.02 -10.99 31.62
C ASN A 2 -21.41 -11.54 31.22
N LEU A 3 -21.31 -12.52 30.29
CA LEU A 3 -22.06 -13.77 30.05
C LEU A 3 -23.56 -13.73 29.70
N GLY A 4 -23.85 -14.20 28.48
CA GLY A 4 -25.16 -14.72 28.07
C GLY A 4 -24.97 -15.98 27.21
N PHE A 5 -24.86 -17.14 27.88
CA PHE A 5 -25.05 -18.47 27.29
C PHE A 5 -26.49 -18.93 27.59
N CYS A 6 -27.28 -19.17 26.54
CA CYS A 6 -28.51 -19.99 26.47
C CYS A 6 -28.77 -20.11 24.96
N GLY A 7 -28.68 -21.23 24.25
CA GLY A 7 -28.87 -22.63 24.60
C GLY A 7 -30.09 -23.15 23.82
N ASN A 8 -29.86 -23.82 22.69
CA ASN A 8 -30.76 -24.86 22.15
C ASN A 8 -29.89 -25.95 21.47
N PRO A 9 -30.01 -27.26 21.80
CA PRO A 9 -28.92 -28.22 21.57
C PRO A 9 -29.11 -29.22 20.40
N ASP A 10 -30.17 -29.15 19.58
CA ASP A 10 -30.54 -30.29 18.73
C ASP A 10 -30.55 -30.03 17.20
N ALA A 11 -29.61 -29.24 16.72
CA ALA A 11 -29.06 -29.36 15.37
C ALA A 11 -27.70 -28.66 15.38
N GLU A 12 -26.61 -29.42 15.37
CA GLU A 12 -25.30 -28.87 14.99
C GLU A 12 -25.37 -28.52 13.48
N GLU A 13 -26.12 -27.46 13.14
CA GLU A 13 -25.80 -26.65 11.98
C GLU A 13 -24.48 -25.95 12.32
N HIS A 14 -23.40 -26.66 12.02
CA HIS A 14 -22.09 -26.06 11.84
C HIS A 14 -22.22 -25.09 10.66
N VAL A 15 -22.70 -23.87 10.92
CA VAL A 15 -22.63 -22.75 9.98
C VAL A 15 -21.17 -22.36 9.88
N THR A 16 -20.45 -23.13 9.08
CA THR A 16 -19.07 -22.84 8.71
C THR A 16 -19.18 -21.82 7.60
N ALA A 17 -19.08 -20.53 7.96
CA ALA A 17 -18.88 -19.50 6.96
C ALA A 17 -17.44 -19.66 6.43
N ILE A 18 -17.26 -20.58 5.48
CA ILE A 18 -16.04 -20.67 4.68
C ILE A 18 -16.03 -19.42 3.81
N GLN A 19 -15.51 -18.32 4.35
CA GLN A 19 -15.42 -17.07 3.64
C GLN A 19 -14.02 -16.95 3.02
N GLU A 20 -13.81 -17.74 1.97
CA GLU A 20 -12.60 -17.65 1.17
C GLU A 20 -12.42 -16.24 0.57
N ARG A 21 -11.17 -15.88 0.37
CA ARG A 21 -10.79 -14.61 -0.23
C ARG A 21 -11.17 -14.63 -1.71
N ILE A 22 -12.19 -13.86 -2.07
CA ILE A 22 -12.80 -13.89 -3.40
C ILE A 22 -11.83 -13.44 -4.51
N PHE A 23 -10.83 -12.61 -4.19
CA PHE A 23 -9.95 -12.00 -5.18
C PHE A 23 -8.47 -12.36 -4.96
N HIS A 24 -8.05 -13.50 -5.52
CA HIS A 24 -6.63 -13.90 -5.60
C HIS A 24 -6.03 -13.57 -6.97
N ARG A 25 -5.00 -12.72 -6.97
CA ARG A 25 -4.20 -12.36 -8.15
C ARG A 25 -2.75 -12.18 -7.72
N HIS A 26 -1.83 -12.70 -8.52
CA HIS A 26 -0.40 -12.69 -8.22
C HIS A 26 0.28 -11.39 -8.63
N HIS A 27 -0.22 -10.69 -9.64
CA HIS A 27 0.43 -9.48 -10.15
C HIS A 27 -0.48 -8.26 -9.98
N GLU A 28 0.11 -7.14 -9.57
CA GLU A 28 -0.56 -5.86 -9.45
C GLU A 28 0.38 -4.75 -9.95
N VAL A 29 -0.13 -3.90 -10.83
CA VAL A 29 0.53 -2.64 -11.21
C VAL A 29 -0.27 -1.50 -10.60
N GLY A 30 0.40 -0.64 -9.86
CA GLY A 30 -0.21 0.49 -9.15
C GLY A 30 0.20 1.83 -9.76
N LEU A 31 -0.74 2.76 -9.87
CA LEU A 31 -0.49 4.19 -9.98
C LEU A 31 -0.62 4.81 -8.59
N ASN A 32 0.44 5.45 -8.11
CA ASN A 32 0.55 5.99 -6.75
C ASN A 32 0.54 7.51 -6.79
N LEU A 33 -0.24 8.10 -5.90
CA LEU A 33 -0.30 9.54 -5.65
C LEU A 33 -0.11 9.73 -4.15
N GLY A 34 0.72 10.65 -3.73
CA GLY A 34 0.95 10.93 -2.32
C GLY A 34 0.95 12.41 -1.99
N TYR A 35 0.93 12.68 -0.69
CA TYR A 35 0.97 14.00 -0.11
C TYR A 35 1.85 13.97 1.14
N ILE A 36 2.87 14.83 1.17
CA ILE A 36 3.79 14.99 2.31
C ILE A 36 3.41 16.28 3.04
N PRO A 37 2.68 16.20 4.18
CA PRO A 37 2.31 17.39 4.95
C PRO A 37 3.45 17.95 5.81
N ASP A 38 4.46 17.12 6.12
CA ASP A 38 5.50 17.35 7.14
C ASP A 38 6.73 18.13 6.64
N ASP A 39 6.65 18.75 5.46
CA ASP A 39 7.74 19.57 4.90
C ASP A 39 7.50 21.05 5.23
N ASP A 40 8.47 21.69 5.88
CA ASP A 40 8.40 23.09 6.32
C ASP A 40 8.33 24.11 5.17
N PHE A 41 8.79 23.75 3.95
CA PHE A 41 9.02 24.69 2.85
C PHE A 41 8.24 24.38 1.58
N TYR A 42 7.84 23.13 1.35
CA TYR A 42 7.16 22.72 0.11
C TYR A 42 5.88 21.91 0.37
N TYR A 43 4.94 21.97 -0.58
CA TYR A 43 3.94 20.92 -0.73
C TYR A 43 4.46 19.92 -1.75
N ALA A 44 4.90 18.75 -1.29
CA ALA A 44 5.39 17.69 -2.15
C ALA A 44 4.28 16.68 -2.47
N PHE A 45 4.03 16.48 -3.76
CA PHE A 45 3.06 15.52 -4.28
C PHE A 45 3.79 14.43 -5.08
N PRO A 46 4.26 13.34 -4.43
CA PRO A 46 4.86 12.22 -5.14
C PRO A 46 3.84 11.51 -6.02
N VAL A 47 4.17 11.34 -7.30
CA VAL A 47 3.37 10.61 -8.29
C VAL A 47 4.24 9.52 -8.91
N GLY A 48 3.72 8.30 -9.04
CA GLY A 48 4.55 7.22 -9.57
C GLY A 48 3.84 5.92 -9.86
N LEU A 49 4.64 4.91 -10.18
CA LEU A 49 4.17 3.57 -10.51
C LEU A 49 4.77 2.55 -9.55
N SER A 50 4.04 1.48 -9.29
CA SER A 50 4.54 0.34 -8.53
C SER A 50 4.18 -0.98 -9.20
N TYR A 51 5.00 -1.99 -8.94
CA TYR A 51 4.74 -3.36 -9.33
C TYR A 51 4.85 -4.26 -8.11
N THR A 52 3.78 -4.99 -7.82
CA THR A 52 3.68 -5.89 -6.68
C THR A 52 3.41 -7.32 -7.15
N TYR A 53 4.19 -8.24 -6.61
CA TYR A 53 4.00 -9.66 -6.76
C TYR A 53 3.48 -10.26 -5.44
N SER A 54 2.35 -10.96 -5.47
CA SER A 54 1.76 -11.63 -4.32
C SER A 54 2.10 -13.11 -4.34
N PHE A 55 2.84 -13.58 -3.32
CA PHE A 55 3.20 -14.99 -3.18
C PHE A 55 2.02 -15.82 -2.68
N ASN A 56 1.31 -15.30 -1.69
CA ASN A 56 0.16 -15.93 -1.07
C ASN A 56 -0.81 -14.87 -0.53
N ASP A 57 -1.83 -15.27 0.20
CA ASP A 57 -2.85 -14.36 0.73
C ASP A 57 -2.32 -13.41 1.81
N HIS A 58 -1.22 -13.74 2.48
CA HIS A 58 -0.65 -12.98 3.59
C HIS A 58 0.60 -12.20 3.23
N LEU A 59 1.31 -12.59 2.17
CA LEU A 59 2.61 -12.04 1.82
C LEU A 59 2.68 -11.66 0.35
N SER A 60 3.12 -10.43 0.14
CA SER A 60 3.43 -9.88 -1.17
C SER A 60 4.77 -9.14 -1.11
N TRP A 61 5.38 -8.94 -2.26
CA TRP A 61 6.58 -8.16 -2.46
C TRP A 61 6.29 -7.08 -3.49
N GLU A 62 6.30 -5.82 -3.06
CA GLU A 62 6.36 -4.67 -3.95
C GLU A 62 7.79 -4.59 -4.48
N VAL A 63 8.01 -5.18 -5.65
CA VAL A 63 9.34 -5.34 -6.27
C VAL A 63 9.97 -3.97 -6.46
N VAL A 64 9.20 -3.04 -7.01
CA VAL A 64 9.63 -1.67 -7.24
C VAL A 64 8.46 -0.72 -7.11
N ARG A 65 8.74 0.42 -6.49
CA ARG A 65 7.93 1.62 -6.53
C ARG A 65 8.83 2.77 -6.92
N ALA A 66 8.55 3.37 -8.08
CA ALA A 66 9.27 4.52 -8.60
C ALA A 66 8.31 5.71 -8.62
N GLN A 67 8.73 6.81 -7.99
CA GLN A 67 7.90 8.01 -7.85
C GLN A 67 8.74 9.24 -8.15
N MET A 68 8.09 10.23 -8.73
CA MET A 68 8.65 11.56 -8.97
C MET A 68 7.92 12.54 -8.04
N ALA A 69 8.64 13.41 -7.37
CA ALA A 69 8.02 14.45 -6.54
C ALA A 69 7.68 15.65 -7.41
N LEU A 70 6.40 16.05 -7.41
CA LEU A 70 5.97 17.34 -7.92
C LEU A 70 5.92 18.29 -6.73
N ASN A 71 6.88 19.20 -6.64
CA ASN A 71 6.96 20.15 -5.55
C ASN A 71 6.35 21.48 -5.97
N THR A 72 5.47 22.01 -5.12
CA THR A 72 4.95 23.37 -5.25
C THR A 72 5.46 24.19 -4.07
N GLU A 73 6.06 25.34 -4.36
CA GLU A 73 6.59 26.26 -3.36
C GLU A 73 5.47 26.76 -2.44
N LYS A 74 5.70 26.80 -1.13
CA LYS A 74 4.79 27.45 -0.17
C LYS A 74 5.07 28.95 -0.13
N ASP A 75 4.02 29.77 0.09
CA ASP A 75 4.08 31.23 0.29
C ASP A 75 5.03 31.71 1.42
N LEU A 76 5.60 30.78 2.20
CA LEU A 76 6.57 31.07 3.25
C LEU A 76 7.96 31.45 2.68
N LYS A 77 8.34 30.89 1.51
CA LYS A 77 9.58 31.24 0.79
C LYS A 77 9.55 32.69 0.32
N ASP A 78 8.44 33.10 -0.28
CA ASP A 78 8.20 34.47 -0.72
C ASP A 78 8.24 35.46 0.46
N ASN A 79 7.70 35.08 1.63
CA ASN A 79 7.74 35.94 2.81
C ASN A 79 9.12 36.02 3.48
N LEU A 80 9.93 34.95 3.46
CA LEU A 80 11.31 34.95 3.98
C LEU A 80 12.27 35.74 3.06
N GLU A 81 12.11 35.59 1.74
CA GLU A 81 12.88 36.35 0.75
C GLU A 81 12.45 37.82 0.70
N SER A 82 11.14 38.13 0.75
CA SER A 82 10.67 39.52 0.64
C SER A 82 10.74 40.34 1.93
N ASN A 83 10.54 39.72 3.12
CA ASN A 83 10.46 40.47 4.39
C ASN A 83 11.73 40.36 5.24
N PHE A 84 12.49 39.27 5.12
CA PHE A 84 13.69 39.06 5.96
C PHE A 84 15.00 39.07 5.15
N GLY A 85 14.95 38.99 3.81
CA GLY A 85 16.13 39.02 2.95
C GLY A 85 17.12 37.87 3.23
N VAL A 86 16.64 36.80 3.88
CA VAL A 86 17.44 35.63 4.20
C VAL A 86 17.04 34.55 3.22
N THR A 87 17.85 34.35 2.18
CA THR A 87 17.75 33.17 1.33
C THR A 87 18.27 31.98 2.13
N PRO A 88 17.46 30.93 2.40
CA PRO A 88 17.97 29.69 2.95
C PRO A 88 19.13 29.20 2.08
N GLN A 89 20.28 28.89 2.68
CA GLN A 89 21.52 28.60 1.94
C GLN A 89 21.43 27.31 1.11
N GLU A 90 20.50 26.40 1.42
CA GLU A 90 20.32 25.12 0.74
C GLU A 90 18.83 24.74 0.68
N PHE A 91 18.30 24.56 -0.52
CA PHE A 91 17.01 23.89 -0.74
C PHE A 91 17.30 22.48 -1.28
N SER A 92 17.05 21.45 -0.48
CA SER A 92 17.15 20.05 -0.94
C SER A 92 15.79 19.61 -1.48
N GLU A 93 15.61 19.62 -2.79
CA GLU A 93 14.37 19.22 -3.41
C GLU A 93 14.40 17.72 -3.77
N PRO A 94 13.51 16.88 -3.20
CA PRO A 94 13.43 15.48 -3.62
C PRO A 94 12.88 15.41 -5.05
N LYS A 95 13.61 14.75 -5.96
CA LYS A 95 13.19 14.58 -7.36
C LYS A 95 12.50 13.25 -7.60
N TYR A 96 13.14 12.16 -7.16
CA TYR A 96 12.58 10.82 -7.33
C TYR A 96 12.86 9.90 -6.14
N PHE A 97 11.97 8.94 -5.96
CA PHE A 97 11.98 7.93 -4.92
C PHE A 97 11.92 6.55 -5.60
N ILE A 98 12.84 5.67 -5.25
CA ILE A 98 12.83 4.28 -5.70
C ILE A 98 12.92 3.38 -4.48
N HIS A 99 11.91 2.53 -4.27
CA HIS A 99 11.84 1.65 -3.12
C HIS A 99 11.36 0.24 -3.49
N SER A 100 11.69 -0.72 -2.63
CA SER A 100 11.19 -2.09 -2.67
C SER A 100 10.69 -2.47 -1.28
N HIS A 101 9.53 -3.13 -1.18
CA HIS A 101 8.89 -3.40 0.11
C HIS A 101 8.36 -4.82 0.22
N LEU A 102 8.54 -5.42 1.39
CA LEU A 102 7.77 -6.59 1.80
C LEU A 102 6.43 -6.13 2.34
N VAL A 103 5.34 -6.78 1.91
CA VAL A 103 3.97 -6.43 2.26
C VAL A 103 3.32 -7.61 2.97
N PHE A 104 2.91 -7.40 4.21
CA PHE A 104 2.21 -8.36 5.04
C PHE A 104 0.73 -8.00 5.17
N LYS A 105 -0.15 -8.97 5.00
CA LYS A 105 -1.61 -8.80 4.90
C LYS A 105 -2.29 -9.57 6.03
N PRO A 106 -2.44 -8.97 7.22
CA PRO A 106 -2.97 -9.66 8.39
C PRO A 106 -4.49 -9.90 8.34
N SER A 107 -5.25 -9.09 7.60
CA SER A 107 -6.71 -9.14 7.67
C SER A 107 -7.39 -8.89 6.33
N TYR A 108 -8.44 -9.65 6.08
CA TYR A 108 -9.38 -9.48 4.97
C TYR A 108 -10.80 -9.32 5.53
N GLY A 109 -11.63 -8.48 4.91
CA GLY A 109 -12.99 -8.23 5.39
C GLY A 109 -13.92 -7.68 4.33
N LYS A 110 -15.18 -7.52 4.70
CA LYS A 110 -16.25 -6.98 3.85
C LYS A 110 -17.04 -5.95 4.64
N ASP A 111 -17.22 -4.78 4.06
CA ASP A 111 -18.01 -3.70 4.64
C ASP A 111 -19.27 -3.48 3.80
N ALA A 112 -20.40 -3.26 4.48
CA ALA A 112 -21.63 -2.83 3.83
C ALA A 112 -21.60 -1.29 3.67
N LEU A 113 -21.50 -0.81 2.43
CA LEU A 113 -21.63 0.60 2.09
C LEU A 113 -23.11 0.96 1.88
N TRP A 114 -23.59 1.91 2.68
CA TRP A 114 -24.95 2.46 2.61
C TRP A 114 -26.08 1.41 2.58
N ASN A 115 -25.88 0.24 3.19
CA ASN A 115 -26.81 -0.88 3.17
C ASN A 115 -27.25 -1.33 1.75
N ARG A 116 -26.47 -0.99 0.71
CA ARG A 116 -26.79 -1.26 -0.70
C ARG A 116 -25.66 -1.95 -1.44
N GLY A 117 -24.41 -1.66 -1.08
CA GLY A 117 -23.23 -2.28 -1.67
C GLY A 117 -22.40 -3.01 -0.63
N VAL A 118 -21.73 -4.09 -1.02
CA VAL A 118 -20.71 -4.73 -0.21
C VAL A 118 -19.37 -4.46 -0.88
N ILE A 119 -18.43 -3.88 -0.14
CA ILE A 119 -17.06 -3.68 -0.60
C ILE A 119 -16.13 -4.58 0.18
N ASN A 120 -15.22 -5.24 -0.52
CA ASN A 120 -14.23 -6.07 0.14
C ASN A 120 -12.98 -5.23 0.38
N HIS A 121 -12.34 -5.42 1.52
CA HIS A 121 -11.13 -4.71 1.86
C HIS A 121 -10.05 -5.65 2.41
N GLU A 122 -8.81 -5.19 2.35
CA GLU A 122 -7.66 -5.81 3.00
C GLU A 122 -6.86 -4.73 3.72
N THR A 123 -6.45 -5.02 4.95
CA THR A 123 -5.45 -4.20 5.64
C THR A 123 -4.08 -4.83 5.41
N TYR A 124 -3.08 -4.01 5.10
CA TYR A 124 -1.71 -4.43 4.88
C TYR A 124 -0.73 -3.57 5.67
N LEU A 125 0.38 -4.16 6.05
CA LEU A 125 1.58 -3.53 6.59
C LEU A 125 2.69 -3.68 5.55
N PHE A 126 3.60 -2.72 5.47
CA PHE A 126 4.76 -2.85 4.60
C PHE A 126 6.01 -2.30 5.26
N LEU A 127 7.15 -2.88 4.89
CA LEU A 127 8.48 -2.48 5.33
C LEU A 127 9.43 -2.71 4.16
N GLY A 128 10.31 -1.76 3.90
CA GLY A 128 11.21 -1.81 2.76
C GLY A 128 12.31 -0.78 2.82
N GLY A 129 13.15 -0.82 1.80
CA GLY A 129 14.28 0.08 1.64
C GLY A 129 14.42 0.52 0.20
N GLY A 130 15.19 1.59 0.00
CA GLY A 130 15.37 2.19 -1.29
C GLY A 130 16.32 3.38 -1.25
N MET A 131 16.14 4.27 -2.22
CA MET A 131 16.93 5.48 -2.38
C MET A 131 16.02 6.65 -2.71
N VAL A 132 16.41 7.83 -2.24
CA VAL A 132 15.80 9.11 -2.59
C VAL A 132 16.88 9.97 -3.19
N ASN A 133 16.59 10.56 -4.33
CA ASN A 133 17.47 11.52 -4.97
C ASN A 133 17.01 12.94 -4.65
N TYR A 134 17.96 13.75 -4.21
CA TYR A 134 17.80 15.17 -3.94
C TYR A 134 18.63 15.97 -4.93
N GLU A 135 18.06 17.03 -5.47
CA GLU A 135 18.79 18.05 -6.21
C GLU A 135 18.95 19.26 -5.29
N ARG A 136 20.20 19.68 -5.07
CA ARG A 136 20.56 20.84 -4.25
C ARG A 136 20.86 22.01 -5.18
N ASP A 137 19.96 22.98 -5.22
CA ASP A 137 20.18 24.23 -5.95
C ASP A 137 20.84 25.27 -5.03
N TYR A 138 22.06 25.68 -5.36
CA TYR A 138 22.79 26.72 -4.64
C TYR A 138 22.63 28.08 -5.33
N SER A 139 22.35 29.15 -4.58
CA SER A 139 22.23 30.52 -5.14
C SER A 139 23.52 31.11 -5.74
N TYR A 140 24.68 30.45 -5.56
CA TYR A 140 25.99 30.92 -6.02
C TYR A 140 26.86 29.81 -6.66
N GLY A 141 26.30 28.70 -7.14
CA GLY A 141 27.10 27.59 -7.68
C GLY A 141 26.34 26.52 -8.48
N SER A 142 27.07 25.52 -8.96
CA SER A 142 26.56 24.37 -9.72
C SER A 142 25.63 23.51 -8.87
N SER A 143 24.51 23.06 -9.44
CA SER A 143 23.57 22.13 -8.79
C SER A 143 24.27 20.79 -8.51
N ASP A 144 24.07 20.26 -7.31
CA ASP A 144 24.63 18.97 -6.88
C ASP A 144 23.52 17.95 -6.63
N SER A 145 23.73 16.70 -7.01
CA SER A 145 22.73 15.64 -6.87
C SER A 145 23.17 14.63 -5.82
N GLU A 146 22.42 14.51 -4.73
CA GLU A 146 22.69 13.56 -3.65
C GLU A 146 21.74 12.36 -3.77
N ASN A 147 22.30 11.14 -3.68
CA ASN A 147 21.51 9.91 -3.58
C ASN A 147 21.58 9.39 -2.15
N ALA A 148 20.49 9.60 -1.40
CA ALA A 148 20.42 9.19 -0.01
C ALA A 148 19.71 7.82 0.11
N PRO A 149 20.31 6.82 0.78
CA PRO A 149 19.59 5.59 1.11
C PRO A 149 18.44 5.89 2.09
N SER A 150 17.35 5.14 1.95
CA SER A 150 16.16 5.33 2.79
C SER A 150 15.51 4.01 3.15
N VAL A 151 14.85 3.99 4.30
CA VAL A 151 14.01 2.91 4.78
C VAL A 151 12.61 3.46 4.89
N SER A 152 11.61 2.68 4.48
CA SER A 152 10.22 3.10 4.64
C SER A 152 9.34 1.97 5.14
N PHE A 153 8.37 2.34 5.96
CA PHE A 153 7.42 1.43 6.56
C PHE A 153 6.08 2.12 6.73
N GLY A 154 5.04 1.32 6.89
CA GLY A 154 3.72 1.86 7.08
C GLY A 154 2.63 0.82 7.00
N PHE A 155 1.42 1.32 6.85
CA PHE A 155 0.25 0.49 6.72
C PHE A 155 -0.73 1.12 5.75
N GLY A 156 -1.61 0.29 5.21
CA GLY A 156 -2.63 0.75 4.31
C GLY A 156 -3.83 -0.16 4.28
N ARG A 157 -4.86 0.31 3.60
CA ARG A 157 -6.08 -0.44 3.34
C ARG A 157 -6.38 -0.43 1.85
N LYS A 158 -6.55 -1.62 1.30
CA LYS A 158 -6.88 -1.90 -0.09
C LYS A 158 -8.35 -2.22 -0.20
N TYR A 159 -9.08 -1.49 -1.02
CA TYR A 159 -10.48 -1.70 -1.34
C TYR A 159 -10.61 -2.30 -2.74
N PHE A 160 -11.29 -3.42 -2.85
CA PHE A 160 -11.51 -4.11 -4.12
C PHE A 160 -12.75 -3.54 -4.80
N LEU A 161 -12.54 -2.74 -5.86
CA LEU A 161 -13.63 -2.18 -6.66
C LEU A 161 -14.19 -3.23 -7.62
N ASN A 162 -13.31 -3.99 -8.26
CA ASN A 162 -13.63 -5.08 -9.18
C ASN A 162 -12.61 -6.23 -9.00
N GLN A 163 -12.77 -7.32 -9.78
CA GLN A 163 -11.80 -8.42 -9.82
C GLN A 163 -10.38 -7.99 -10.23
N ASN A 164 -10.28 -6.89 -10.99
CA ASN A 164 -9.03 -6.37 -11.52
C ASN A 164 -8.66 -4.99 -10.97
N LEU A 165 -9.58 -4.24 -10.39
CA LEU A 165 -9.31 -2.87 -9.94
C LEU A 165 -9.39 -2.78 -8.42
N CYS A 166 -8.40 -2.13 -7.82
CA CYS A 166 -8.40 -1.79 -6.41
C CYS A 166 -7.97 -0.35 -6.16
N LEU A 167 -8.42 0.19 -5.04
CA LEU A 167 -8.02 1.48 -4.50
C LEU A 167 -7.28 1.23 -3.18
N ASN A 168 -6.09 1.77 -3.04
CA ASN A 168 -5.26 1.63 -1.84
C ASN A 168 -5.17 2.99 -1.17
N LEU A 169 -5.37 3.02 0.15
CA LEU A 169 -5.09 4.16 1.00
C LEU A 169 -3.93 3.77 1.90
N GLU A 170 -2.86 4.55 1.93
CA GLU A 170 -1.67 4.24 2.74
C GLU A 170 -1.23 5.43 3.58
N VAL A 171 -0.69 5.11 4.76
CA VAL A 171 0.12 6.01 5.58
C VAL A 171 1.51 5.42 5.61
N ARG A 172 2.50 6.23 5.26
CA ARG A 172 3.89 5.80 5.17
C ARG A 172 4.78 6.74 5.96
N ASP A 173 5.73 6.16 6.66
CA ASP A 173 6.88 6.82 7.24
C ASP A 173 8.12 6.44 6.41
N THR A 174 8.88 7.45 5.98
CA THR A 174 10.14 7.27 5.26
C THR A 174 11.27 7.92 6.06
N VAL A 175 12.22 7.10 6.48
CA VAL A 175 13.46 7.54 7.12
C VAL A 175 14.57 7.59 6.07
N THR A 176 15.08 8.78 5.78
CA THR A 176 16.15 9.02 4.82
C THR A 176 17.44 9.33 5.55
N PHE A 177 18.51 8.62 5.20
CA PHE A 177 19.85 8.83 5.76
C PHE A 177 20.65 9.70 4.80
N LYS A 178 20.62 11.02 4.99
CA LYS A 178 21.49 11.96 4.26
C LYS A 178 22.86 12.03 4.92
N ASP A 179 23.86 12.53 4.21
CA ASP A 179 25.23 12.63 4.73
C ASP A 179 25.31 13.53 5.98
N ASP A 180 24.48 14.56 6.04
CA ASP A 180 24.51 15.57 7.11
C ASP A 180 23.51 15.31 8.24
N LYS A 181 22.38 14.63 7.95
CA LYS A 181 21.29 14.38 8.91
C LYS A 181 20.38 13.22 8.50
N THR A 182 19.74 12.61 9.50
CA THR A 182 18.63 11.68 9.25
C THR A 182 17.32 12.47 9.26
N GLU A 183 16.52 12.31 8.22
CA GLU A 183 15.18 12.90 8.11
C GLU A 183 14.11 11.82 8.20
N ASN A 184 13.03 12.11 8.90
CA ASN A 184 11.81 11.31 8.88
C ASN A 184 10.74 12.14 8.17
N ASN A 185 10.03 11.52 7.22
CA ASN A 185 8.89 12.14 6.54
C ASN A 185 7.69 11.20 6.56
N ILE A 186 6.59 11.67 7.14
CA ILE A 186 5.29 10.99 7.06
C ILE A 186 4.54 11.49 5.83
N TRP A 187 3.94 10.56 5.08
CA TRP A 187 3.15 10.89 3.91
C TRP A 187 1.92 9.99 3.78
N PHE A 188 0.88 10.59 3.20
CA PHE A 188 -0.40 9.95 2.92
C PHE A 188 -0.48 9.62 1.45
N GLY A 189 -0.82 8.38 1.12
CA GLY A 189 -0.88 7.89 -0.25
C GLY A 189 -2.26 7.38 -0.63
N VAL A 190 -2.61 7.59 -1.90
CA VAL A 190 -3.73 6.97 -2.59
C VAL A 190 -3.18 6.29 -3.84
N SER A 191 -3.49 5.01 -4.04
CA SER A 191 -3.04 4.28 -5.22
C SER A 191 -4.18 3.56 -5.93
N PHE A 192 -4.13 3.55 -7.25
CA PHE A 192 -5.03 2.77 -8.10
C PHE A 192 -4.29 1.55 -8.64
N GLY A 193 -4.74 0.35 -8.30
CA GLY A 193 -4.11 -0.90 -8.69
C GLY A 193 -4.89 -1.64 -9.77
N PHE A 194 -4.18 -2.12 -10.80
CA PHE A 194 -4.68 -3.09 -11.77
C PHE A 194 -4.05 -4.47 -11.51
N ARG A 195 -4.89 -5.45 -11.19
CA ARG A 195 -4.53 -6.81 -10.79
C ARG A 195 -4.76 -7.81 -11.92
N PHE A 196 -3.80 -8.70 -12.13
CA PHE A 196 -3.85 -9.73 -13.17
C PHE A 196 -3.10 -11.00 -12.77
N ASN A 197 -3.33 -12.08 -13.52
CA ASN A 197 -2.59 -13.33 -13.40
C ASN A 197 -1.92 -13.60 -14.75
N LEU A 198 -0.63 -13.96 -14.75
CA LEU A 198 0.10 -14.35 -15.96
C LEU A 198 -0.09 -15.85 -16.30
N SER A 199 -0.50 -16.66 -15.33
CA SER A 199 -0.79 -18.07 -15.54
C SER A 199 -2.27 -18.30 -15.88
N PRO A 200 -2.60 -19.20 -16.84
CA PRO A 200 -3.95 -19.73 -16.93
C PRO A 200 -4.32 -20.36 -15.59
N ARG A 201 -5.56 -20.15 -15.16
CA ARG A 201 -6.11 -20.60 -13.87
C ARG A 201 -5.80 -22.09 -13.71
N LYS A 202 -4.80 -22.44 -12.89
CA LYS A 202 -4.81 -23.76 -12.26
C LYS A 202 -6.00 -23.68 -11.32
N THR A 203 -7.07 -24.39 -11.69
CA THR A 203 -8.14 -24.69 -10.75
C THR A 203 -7.46 -25.51 -9.67
N ASP A 204 -7.08 -24.87 -8.56
CA ASP A 204 -6.80 -25.63 -7.35
C ASP A 204 -8.08 -26.39 -7.07
N GLN A 205 -8.00 -27.70 -7.27
CA GLN A 205 -9.11 -28.61 -7.12
C GLN A 205 -9.43 -28.59 -5.62
N ASP A 206 -10.44 -27.81 -5.26
CA ASP A 206 -10.86 -27.58 -3.89
C ASP A 206 -11.04 -28.95 -3.20
N SER A 207 -10.27 -29.18 -2.13
CA SER A 207 -10.35 -30.41 -1.33
C SER A 207 -11.78 -30.69 -0.84
N THR A 208 -12.60 -29.65 -0.74
CA THR A 208 -14.01 -29.74 -0.38
C THR A 208 -14.84 -30.37 -1.51
N VAL A 209 -14.52 -30.09 -2.78
CA VAL A 209 -15.17 -30.70 -3.94
C VAL A 209 -14.79 -32.18 -4.08
N GLU A 210 -13.54 -32.53 -3.73
CA GLU A 210 -13.14 -33.94 -3.63
C GLU A 210 -13.87 -34.67 -2.50
N LEU A 211 -13.98 -34.03 -1.33
CA LEU A 211 -14.73 -34.57 -0.20
C LEU A 211 -16.21 -34.76 -0.55
N LEU A 212 -16.84 -33.77 -1.20
CA LEU A 212 -18.25 -33.84 -1.62
C LEU A 212 -18.47 -34.94 -2.66
N ASN A 213 -17.57 -35.06 -3.64
CA ASN A 213 -17.63 -36.12 -4.66
C ASN A 213 -17.42 -37.51 -4.07
N HIS A 214 -16.60 -37.63 -3.02
CA HIS A 214 -16.44 -38.87 -2.28
C HIS A 214 -17.73 -39.25 -1.56
N TYR A 215 -18.36 -38.32 -0.84
CA TYR A 215 -19.65 -38.55 -0.17
C TYR A 215 -20.79 -38.91 -1.14
N LEU A 216 -20.83 -38.27 -2.32
CA LEU A 216 -21.85 -38.57 -3.32
C LEU A 216 -21.66 -39.96 -3.94
N ARG A 217 -20.41 -40.39 -4.16
CA ARG A 217 -20.09 -41.73 -4.67
C ARG A 217 -20.41 -42.85 -3.69
N ASP A 218 -20.20 -42.63 -2.40
CA ASP A 218 -20.50 -43.66 -1.39
C ASP A 218 -22.01 -43.88 -1.24
N ARG A 219 -22.82 -42.83 -1.49
CA ARG A 219 -24.29 -42.90 -1.42
C ARG A 219 -24.95 -43.62 -2.60
N ASP A 220 -24.29 -43.69 -3.75
CA ASP A 220 -24.76 -44.40 -4.94
C ASP A 220 -24.43 -45.90 -4.91
N ASN A 221 -23.62 -46.35 -3.93
CA ASN A 221 -23.19 -47.74 -3.77
C ASN A 221 -23.91 -48.50 -2.62
N GLU A 222 -24.91 -47.89 -1.98
CA GLU A 222 -25.87 -48.52 -1.06
C GLU A 222 -27.23 -48.74 -1.75
#